data_AF-A0A7K6DCG5-F1
#
_entry.id   AF-A0A7K6DCG5-F1
#
_cell.length_a   1.000
_cell.length_b   1.000
_cell.length_c   1.000
_cell.angle_alpha   90.00
_cell.angle_beta   90.00
_cell.angle_gamma   90.00
#
_symmetry.space_group_name_H-M   'P 1'
#
loop_
_entity.id
_entity.type
_entity.pdbx_description
1 polymer ?
#
loop_
_entity_poly.entity_id
_entity_poly.type
_entity_poly.pdbx_seq_one_letter_code
_entity_poly.pdbx_strand_id
1 'polypeptide(L)'
;GVVLVLSGFQNPLRSELRAAAAAMGAQYRPQWGPDCTHLVCAFSRTPKAAQARQLGGVLVGPEWIWECQRRGRRLPCGPYLLDGSASSSSEGEEPEDAPPP
;
A
#
# COMPACT_ATOMS: atom_id res chain seq x y z
N GLY A 1 -11.85 7.40 -0.46
CA GLY A 1 -11.66 6.02 -0.93
C GLY A 1 -10.20 5.79 -1.30
N VAL A 2 -9.78 4.54 -1.53
CA VAL A 2 -8.42 4.20 -1.99
C VAL A 2 -8.45 4.02 -3.50
N VAL A 3 -7.57 4.72 -4.21
CA VAL A 3 -7.37 4.54 -5.66
C VAL A 3 -5.90 4.19 -5.84
N LEU A 4 -5.64 2.98 -6.31
CA LEU A 4 -4.29 2.44 -6.35
C LEU A 4 -3.81 2.07 -7.73
N VAL A 5 -2.49 2.13 -7.90
CA VAL A 5 -1.78 1.68 -9.10
C VAL A 5 -0.78 0.61 -8.70
N LEU A 6 -0.64 -0.42 -9.54
CA LEU A 6 0.31 -1.51 -9.33
C LEU A 6 1.53 -1.34 -10.26
N SER A 7 2.73 -1.37 -9.70
CA SER A 7 4.01 -1.24 -10.43
C SER A 7 5.00 -2.34 -10.05
N GLY A 8 5.70 -2.91 -11.03
CA GLY A 8 6.72 -3.95 -10.78
C GLY A 8 6.20 -5.36 -10.50
N PHE A 9 4.91 -5.64 -10.78
CA PHE A 9 4.31 -6.97 -10.60
C PHE A 9 3.95 -7.62 -11.94
N GLN A 10 4.29 -8.90 -12.09
CA GLN A 10 3.87 -9.75 -13.21
C GLN A 10 2.64 -10.59 -12.82
N ASN A 11 1.95 -11.17 -13.80
CA ASN A 11 0.90 -12.14 -13.54
C ASN A 11 1.51 -13.49 -13.08
N PRO A 12 0.85 -14.25 -12.19
CA PRO A 12 -0.48 -14.04 -11.63
C PRO A 12 -0.56 -13.03 -10.47
N LEU A 13 0.55 -12.76 -9.79
CA LEU A 13 0.62 -11.90 -8.59
C LEU A 13 -0.05 -10.52 -8.77
N ARG A 14 0.16 -9.87 -9.93
CA ARG A 14 -0.49 -8.59 -10.25
C ARG A 14 -2.02 -8.68 -10.20
N SER A 15 -2.58 -9.77 -10.71
CA SER A 15 -4.03 -10.00 -10.73
C SER A 15 -4.56 -10.28 -9.34
N GLU A 16 -3.81 -11.03 -8.52
CA GLU A 16 -4.18 -11.34 -7.14
C GLU A 16 -4.18 -10.07 -6.27
N LEU A 17 -3.13 -9.23 -6.36
CA LEU A 17 -3.07 -7.94 -5.66
C LEU A 17 -4.23 -7.03 -6.04
N ARG A 18 -4.59 -6.99 -7.34
CA ARG A 18 -5.74 -6.22 -7.83
C ARG A 18 -7.04 -6.76 -7.24
N ALA A 19 -7.22 -8.07 -7.22
CA ALA A 19 -8.43 -8.70 -6.69
C ALA A 19 -8.57 -8.46 -5.18
N ALA A 20 -7.47 -8.63 -4.42
CA ALA A 20 -7.43 -8.36 -2.98
C ALA A 20 -7.76 -6.89 -2.67
N ALA A 21 -7.17 -5.95 -3.40
CA ALA A 21 -7.48 -4.53 -3.26
C ALA A 21 -8.94 -4.21 -3.59
N ALA A 22 -9.47 -4.77 -4.68
CA ALA A 22 -10.86 -4.56 -5.10
C ALA A 22 -11.85 -5.13 -4.07
N ALA A 23 -11.56 -6.29 -3.49
CA ALA A 23 -12.35 -6.88 -2.41
C ALA A 23 -12.41 -5.98 -1.16
N MET A 24 -11.35 -5.19 -0.93
CA MET A 24 -11.28 -4.18 0.14
C MET A 24 -11.93 -2.83 -0.24
N GLY A 25 -12.56 -2.73 -1.41
CA GLY A 25 -13.21 -1.50 -1.89
C GLY A 25 -12.25 -0.47 -2.50
N ALA A 26 -11.00 -0.85 -2.78
CA ALA A 26 -10.07 0.01 -3.51
C ALA A 26 -10.34 -0.02 -5.01
N GLN A 27 -10.12 1.12 -5.67
CA GLN A 27 -10.22 1.24 -7.12
C GLN A 27 -8.84 1.10 -7.76
N TYR A 28 -8.71 0.24 -8.75
CA TYR A 28 -7.45 0.06 -9.47
C TYR A 28 -7.37 0.94 -10.72
N ARG A 29 -6.21 1.56 -10.94
CA ARG A 29 -5.86 2.26 -12.19
C ARG A 29 -4.61 1.66 -12.84
N PRO A 30 -4.60 1.51 -14.18
CA PRO A 30 -3.43 0.99 -14.88
C PRO A 30 -2.26 1.98 -14.87
N GLN A 31 -2.56 3.28 -14.85
CA GLN A 31 -1.60 4.37 -14.89
C GLN A 31 -1.85 5.36 -13.76
N TRP A 32 -0.78 6.00 -13.29
CA TRP A 32 -0.85 7.06 -12.30
C TRP A 32 -1.57 8.29 -12.88
N GLY A 33 -2.52 8.82 -12.12
CA GLY A 33 -3.34 9.96 -12.49
C GLY A 33 -3.68 10.83 -11.27
N PRO A 34 -4.35 11.98 -11.47
CA PRO A 34 -4.62 12.96 -10.42
C PRO A 34 -5.54 12.45 -9.30
N ASP A 35 -6.30 11.38 -9.56
CA ASP A 35 -7.19 10.74 -8.59
C ASP A 35 -6.56 9.53 -7.89
N CYS A 36 -5.32 9.18 -8.24
CA CYS A 36 -4.58 8.10 -7.58
C CYS A 36 -4.06 8.56 -6.22
N THR A 37 -4.26 7.74 -5.20
CA THR A 37 -3.82 8.04 -3.83
C THR A 37 -2.66 7.15 -3.39
N HIS A 38 -2.61 5.90 -3.86
CA HIS A 38 -1.61 4.92 -3.44
C HIS A 38 -0.92 4.27 -4.64
N LEU A 39 0.41 4.19 -4.60
CA LEU A 39 1.18 3.36 -5.52
C LEU A 39 1.67 2.15 -4.75
N VAL A 40 1.18 0.97 -5.15
CA VAL A 40 1.74 -0.29 -4.65
C VAL A 40 2.84 -0.72 -5.61
N CYS A 41 4.04 -0.87 -5.09
CA CYS A 41 5.20 -1.18 -5.92
C CYS A 41 6.04 -2.30 -5.31
N ALA A 42 6.63 -3.14 -6.16
CA ALA A 42 7.60 -4.13 -5.70
C ALA A 42 8.93 -3.49 -5.25
N PHE A 43 9.30 -2.34 -5.84
CA PHE A 43 10.58 -1.68 -5.61
C PHE A 43 10.44 -0.16 -5.59
N SER A 44 11.14 0.53 -4.67
CA SER A 44 11.04 1.98 -4.53
C SER A 44 11.66 2.78 -5.69
N ARG A 45 12.58 2.17 -6.44
CA ARG A 45 13.33 2.77 -7.55
C ARG A 45 12.68 2.51 -8.91
N THR A 46 11.46 3.00 -9.09
CA THR A 46 10.81 2.99 -10.42
C THR A 46 10.44 4.40 -10.85
N PRO A 47 10.39 4.71 -12.17
CA PRO A 47 9.95 6.01 -12.65
C PRO A 47 8.54 6.37 -12.16
N LYS A 48 7.66 5.37 -12.07
CA LYS A 48 6.29 5.52 -11.55
C LYS A 48 6.28 5.87 -10.06
N ALA A 49 7.19 5.32 -9.28
CA ALA A 49 7.38 5.67 -7.88
C ALA A 49 7.88 7.12 -7.71
N ALA A 50 8.85 7.57 -8.52
CA ALA A 50 9.28 8.96 -8.51
C ALA A 50 8.12 9.93 -8.84
N GLN A 51 7.35 9.61 -9.89
CA GLN A 51 6.18 10.39 -10.27
C GLN A 51 5.11 10.46 -9.17
N ALA A 52 4.77 9.31 -8.56
CA ALA A 52 3.79 9.26 -7.48
C ALA A 52 4.25 10.11 -6.29
N ARG A 53 5.52 10.03 -5.88
CA ARG A 53 6.08 10.85 -4.78
C ARG A 53 5.95 12.34 -5.08
N GLN A 54 6.34 12.77 -6.28
CA GLN A 54 6.31 14.18 -6.67
C GLN A 54 4.89 14.76 -6.65
N LEU A 55 3.88 13.90 -6.85
CA LEU A 55 2.47 14.26 -6.82
C LEU A 55 1.79 14.01 -5.47
N GLY A 56 2.56 13.73 -4.41
CA GLY A 56 2.03 13.51 -3.05
C GLY A 56 1.36 12.14 -2.84
N GLY A 57 1.60 11.19 -3.74
CA GLY A 57 1.10 9.82 -3.63
C GLY A 57 1.79 9.03 -2.51
N VAL A 58 1.04 8.10 -1.92
CA VAL A 58 1.55 7.21 -0.87
C VAL A 58 2.15 5.95 -1.52
N LEU A 59 3.42 5.66 -1.26
CA LEU A 59 4.10 4.50 -1.82
C LEU A 59 4.17 3.38 -0.80
N VAL A 60 3.54 2.26 -1.10
CA VAL A 60 3.49 1.10 -0.20
C VAL A 60 3.93 -0.20 -0.89
N GLY A 61 4.42 -1.13 -0.10
CA GLY A 61 4.67 -2.51 -0.55
C GLY A 61 3.38 -3.30 -0.76
N PRO A 62 3.46 -4.45 -1.46
CA PRO A 62 2.32 -5.37 -1.65
C PRO A 62 1.76 -5.87 -0.32
N GLU A 63 2.59 -5.93 0.71
CA GLU A 63 2.28 -6.44 2.06
C GLU A 63 1.13 -5.67 2.69
N TRP A 64 1.01 -4.36 2.39
CA TRP A 64 -0.09 -3.55 2.89
C TRP A 64 -1.46 -4.07 2.40
N ILE A 65 -1.55 -4.47 1.12
CA ILE A 65 -2.79 -5.02 0.57
C ILE A 65 -3.12 -6.34 1.27
N TRP A 66 -2.14 -7.22 1.40
CA TRP A 66 -2.31 -8.54 2.02
C TRP A 66 -2.74 -8.43 3.48
N GLU A 67 -2.12 -7.54 4.24
CA GLU A 67 -2.48 -7.33 5.65
C GLU A 67 -3.84 -6.64 5.79
N CYS A 68 -4.19 -5.68 4.92
CA CYS A 68 -5.53 -5.11 4.89
C CYS A 68 -6.60 -6.18 4.62
N GLN A 69 -6.33 -7.06 3.64
CA GLN A 69 -7.24 -8.17 3.32
C GLN A 69 -7.35 -9.16 4.48
N ARG A 70 -6.23 -9.55 5.09
CA ARG A 70 -6.19 -10.48 6.22
C ARG A 70 -6.97 -9.95 7.43
N ARG A 71 -6.80 -8.66 7.75
CA ARG A 71 -7.47 -8.00 8.88
C ARG A 71 -8.90 -7.56 8.55
N GLY A 72 -9.32 -7.66 7.29
CA GLY A 72 -10.64 -7.21 6.82
C GLY A 72 -10.89 -5.71 6.99
N ARG A 73 -9.83 -4.90 7.16
CA ARG A 73 -9.93 -3.44 7.35
C ARG A 73 -8.75 -2.72 6.73
N ARG A 74 -8.92 -1.42 6.46
CA ARG A 74 -7.81 -0.58 6.01
C ARG A 74 -6.82 -0.34 7.15
N LEU A 75 -5.57 -0.74 6.94
CA LEU A 75 -4.46 -0.52 7.87
C LEU A 75 -3.73 0.80 7.57
N PRO A 76 -3.05 1.39 8.57
CA PRO A 76 -2.17 2.52 8.33
C PRO A 76 -1.06 2.16 7.35
N CYS A 77 -0.72 3.10 6.46
CA CYS A 77 0.29 2.87 5.43
C CYS A 77 1.73 3.00 5.97
N GLY A 78 1.92 3.73 7.08
CA GLY A 78 3.23 4.04 7.70
C GLY A 78 4.22 2.87 7.75
N PRO A 79 3.87 1.72 8.36
CA PRO A 79 4.78 0.58 8.48
C PRO A 79 5.06 -0.14 7.16
N TYR A 80 4.32 0.18 6.09
CA TYR A 80 4.45 -0.43 4.77
C TYR A 80 5.00 0.52 3.71
N LEU A 81 5.46 1.71 4.11
CA LEU A 81 5.99 2.70 3.17
C LEU A 81 7.33 2.23 2.60
N LEU A 82 7.46 2.26 1.27
CA LEU A 82 8.63 1.77 0.54
C LEU A 82 9.90 2.61 0.70
N ASP A 83 9.79 3.81 1.28
CA ASP A 83 10.87 4.80 1.24
C ASP A 83 10.97 5.64 2.51
N GLY A 84 10.36 5.18 3.62
CA GLY A 84 10.40 5.93 4.87
C GLY A 84 9.79 7.33 4.76
N SER A 85 8.86 7.59 3.82
CA SER A 85 8.19 8.89 3.69
C SER A 85 7.28 9.23 4.88
N ALA A 86 7.29 8.40 5.93
CA ALA A 86 6.95 8.84 7.27
C ALA A 86 8.05 9.79 7.73
N SER A 87 7.90 11.08 7.40
CA SER A 87 8.59 12.13 8.15
C SER A 87 8.26 11.94 9.62
N SER A 88 9.27 11.49 10.35
CA SER A 88 9.43 11.44 11.80
C SER A 88 8.36 12.20 12.60
N SER A 89 7.51 11.46 13.33
CA SER A 89 7.12 11.80 14.69
C SER A 89 6.54 10.57 15.41
N SER A 90 7.33 10.11 16.40
CA SER A 90 7.00 9.31 17.58
C SER A 90 6.72 7.80 17.47
N GLU A 91 7.60 7.05 18.14
CA GLU A 91 7.39 5.68 18.65
C GLU A 91 6.05 5.49 19.38
N GLY A 92 5.52 4.26 19.30
CA GLY A 92 4.57 3.69 20.26
C GLY A 92 3.35 3.03 19.62
N GLU A 93 3.33 1.70 19.54
CA GLU A 93 2.16 0.91 19.94
C GLU A 93 2.54 -0.58 20.03
N GLU A 94 2.32 -1.12 21.23
CA GLU A 94 2.70 -2.43 21.74
C GLU A 94 1.81 -3.55 21.14
N PRO A 95 2.31 -4.77 20.89
CA PRO A 95 1.44 -5.92 20.75
C PRO A 95 1.04 -6.41 22.15
N GLU A 96 -0.04 -5.85 22.69
CA GLU A 96 -0.82 -6.47 23.75
C GLU A 96 -1.62 -7.63 23.13
N ASP A 97 -1.13 -8.85 23.25
CA ASP A 97 -1.94 -10.06 23.13
C ASP A 97 -1.34 -11.14 24.05
N ALA A 98 -1.55 -10.96 25.35
CA ALA A 98 -1.40 -12.03 26.32
C ALA A 98 -2.75 -12.76 26.42
N PRO A 99 -2.85 -14.06 26.06
CA PRO A 99 -4.06 -14.83 26.29
C PRO A 99 -4.15 -15.19 27.79
N PRO A 100 -5.32 -15.07 28.43
CA PRO A 100 -5.47 -15.44 29.84
C PRO A 100 -5.51 -16.96 30.02
N PRO A 101 -4.95 -17.46 31.13
CA PRO A 101 -5.66 -18.42 31.98
C PRO A 101 -5.95 -17.88 33.38
#